data_AF-A0A8I2YMR4-F1
#
_entry.id   AF-A0A8I2YMR4-F1
#
_cell.length_a   1.000
_cell.length_b   1.000
_cell.length_c   1.000
_cell.angle_alpha   90.00
_cell.angle_beta   90.00
_cell.angle_gamma   90.00
#
_symmetry.space_group_name_H-M   'P 1'
#
loop_
_entity.id
_entity.type
_entity.pdbx_description
1 polymer ?
#
loop_
_entity_poly.entity_id
_entity_poly.type
_entity_poly.pdbx_seq_one_letter_code
_entity_poly.pdbx_strand_id
1 'polypeptide(L)'
;MGHADGLCHVYLHQDAGPEKAVRVVVDSKIDYPSACNAVETLLIHRSLLRTLWTEVASALLNAGVQLICDEEALSAIPQSIARANPNSITSSDEQSYRTEHLDLKLSVKTVDSLDAAIHHINTHSSHHTDTIVTESEADGSKFCRGVDSAGTFVNASTRFADGFRYGSGQR
;
A
#
# COMPACT_ATOMS: atom_id res chain seq x y z
N MET A 1 7.95 21.06 15.69
CA MET A 1 7.00 21.15 14.57
C MET A 1 7.72 20.59 13.36
N GLY A 2 7.80 19.26 13.30
CA GLY A 2 8.46 18.52 12.24
C GLY A 2 7.59 17.30 12.00
N HIS A 3 6.77 17.35 10.96
CA HIS A 3 6.16 16.12 10.46
C HIS A 3 7.30 15.41 9.73
N ALA A 4 7.61 14.18 10.12
CA ALA A 4 8.40 13.31 9.26
C ALA A 4 7.47 12.90 8.12
N ASP A 5 7.88 13.15 6.87
CA ASP A 5 7.10 12.73 5.70
C ASP A 5 6.79 11.23 5.83
N GLY A 6 5.54 10.85 5.62
CA GLY A 6 5.01 9.51 5.86
C GLY A 6 4.71 8.71 4.60
N LEU A 7 5.64 8.63 3.65
CA LEU A 7 5.46 7.89 2.39
C LEU A 7 5.61 6.38 2.61
N CYS A 8 4.61 5.78 3.24
CA CYS A 8 4.57 4.35 3.55
C CYS A 8 3.97 3.53 2.39
N HIS A 9 4.51 2.33 2.19
CA HIS A 9 4.09 1.43 1.11
C HIS A 9 3.53 0.11 1.64
N VAL A 10 2.53 -0.41 0.92
CA VAL A 10 2.08 -1.80 1.06
C VAL A 10 2.38 -2.52 -0.25
N TYR A 11 3.06 -3.66 -0.20
CA TYR A 11 3.31 -4.51 -1.36
C TYR A 11 2.50 -5.80 -1.31
N LEU A 12 1.68 -6.05 -2.32
CA LEU A 12 0.98 -7.32 -2.52
C LEU A 12 1.79 -8.23 -3.45
N HIS A 13 2.42 -9.26 -2.87
CA HIS A 13 3.19 -10.25 -3.62
C HIS A 13 2.27 -11.21 -4.38
N GLN A 14 2.80 -11.89 -5.40
CA GLN A 14 2.02 -12.78 -6.28
C GLN A 14 1.26 -13.91 -5.58
N ASP A 15 1.68 -14.29 -4.37
CA ASP A 15 1.08 -15.33 -3.54
C ASP A 15 0.24 -14.78 -2.37
N ALA A 16 -0.03 -13.47 -2.35
CA ALA A 16 -0.76 -12.83 -1.28
C ALA A 16 -2.16 -13.47 -1.07
N GLY A 17 -2.45 -13.87 0.17
CA GLY A 17 -3.78 -14.34 0.55
C GLY A 17 -4.83 -13.22 0.43
N PRO A 18 -5.96 -13.44 -0.30
CA PRO A 18 -6.95 -12.39 -0.57
C PRO A 18 -7.48 -11.67 0.66
N GLU A 19 -7.89 -12.43 1.69
CA GLU A 19 -8.43 -11.88 2.92
C GLU A 19 -7.40 -11.01 3.68
N LYS A 20 -6.13 -11.46 3.73
CA LYS A 20 -5.05 -10.72 4.38
C LYS A 20 -4.73 -9.44 3.60
N ALA A 21 -4.70 -9.51 2.28
CA ALA A 21 -4.41 -8.37 1.43
C ALA A 21 -5.44 -7.25 1.61
N VAL A 22 -6.74 -7.58 1.49
CA VAL A 22 -7.82 -6.60 1.68
C VAL A 22 -7.72 -5.99 3.09
N ARG A 23 -7.59 -6.82 4.13
CA ARG A 23 -7.52 -6.35 5.51
C ARG A 23 -6.32 -5.43 5.74
N VAL A 24 -5.12 -5.84 5.33
CA VAL A 24 -3.88 -5.08 5.57
C VAL A 24 -3.92 -3.76 4.81
N VAL A 25 -4.33 -3.75 3.54
CA VAL A 25 -4.36 -2.53 2.72
C VAL A 25 -5.38 -1.53 3.25
N VAL A 26 -6.60 -1.99 3.55
CA VAL A 26 -7.66 -1.13 4.08
C VAL A 26 -7.26 -0.56 5.43
N ASP A 27 -6.84 -1.40 6.38
CA ASP A 27 -6.44 -0.96 7.73
C ASP A 27 -5.25 0.03 7.68
N SER A 28 -4.28 -0.22 6.80
CA SER A 28 -3.13 0.66 6.64
C SER A 28 -3.52 2.07 6.16
N LYS A 29 -4.67 2.23 5.48
CA LYS A 29 -5.13 3.54 4.99
C LYS A 29 -6.16 4.20 5.88
N ILE A 30 -7.18 3.46 6.32
CA ILE A 30 -8.40 4.07 6.88
C ILE A 30 -8.36 4.26 8.40
N ASP A 31 -7.49 3.55 9.13
CA ASP A 31 -7.43 3.61 10.59
C ASP A 31 -7.11 5.03 11.09
N TYR A 32 -6.13 5.68 10.46
CA TYR A 32 -5.84 7.10 10.71
C TYR A 32 -5.16 7.73 9.47
N PRO A 33 -5.93 8.21 8.48
CA PRO A 33 -5.40 8.63 7.16
C PRO A 33 -4.41 9.80 7.20
N SER A 34 -4.43 10.61 8.26
CA SER A 34 -3.52 11.75 8.44
C SER A 34 -2.29 11.41 9.29
N ALA A 35 -2.05 10.13 9.58
CA ALA A 35 -0.86 9.67 10.27
C ALA A 35 0.31 9.53 9.30
N CYS A 36 1.53 9.84 9.76
CA CYS A 36 2.76 9.63 9.00
C CYS A 36 3.10 8.15 8.70
N ASN A 37 2.31 7.20 9.22
CA ASN A 37 2.45 5.78 8.93
C ASN A 37 1.23 5.22 8.17
N ALA A 38 0.30 6.08 7.73
CA ALA A 38 -0.75 5.69 6.82
C ALA A 38 -0.12 5.35 5.46
N VAL A 39 -0.63 4.30 4.80
CA VAL A 39 -0.12 3.94 3.48
C VAL A 39 -0.46 5.04 2.47
N GLU A 40 0.51 5.44 1.67
CA GLU A 40 0.33 6.40 0.57
C GLU A 40 0.45 5.74 -0.80
N THR A 41 1.21 4.64 -0.89
CA THR A 41 1.38 3.88 -2.14
C THR A 41 1.14 2.39 -1.95
N LEU A 42 0.25 1.82 -2.76
CA LEU A 42 0.02 0.39 -2.90
C LEU A 42 0.78 -0.14 -4.12
N LEU A 43 1.71 -1.05 -3.89
CA LEU A 43 2.38 -1.82 -4.93
C LEU A 43 1.66 -3.16 -5.10
N ILE A 44 1.25 -3.47 -6.33
CA ILE A 44 0.59 -4.74 -6.64
C ILE A 44 1.38 -5.52 -7.67
N HIS A 45 1.61 -6.81 -7.42
CA HIS A 45 2.22 -7.66 -8.41
C HIS A 45 1.27 -7.86 -9.62
N ARG A 46 1.81 -7.76 -10.85
CA ARG A 46 1.02 -7.85 -12.10
C ARG A 46 0.09 -9.07 -12.17
N SER A 47 0.51 -10.22 -11.63
CA SER A 47 -0.31 -11.44 -11.61
C SER A 47 -1.63 -11.30 -10.85
N LEU A 48 -1.69 -10.38 -9.87
CA LEU A 48 -2.86 -10.18 -9.02
C LEU A 48 -3.92 -9.26 -9.63
N LEU A 49 -3.58 -8.55 -10.72
CA LEU A 49 -4.51 -7.63 -11.39
C LEU A 49 -5.81 -8.30 -11.84
N ARG A 50 -5.75 -9.60 -12.19
CA ARG A 50 -6.90 -10.36 -12.67
C ARG A 50 -7.61 -11.18 -11.58
N THR A 51 -7.05 -11.28 -10.38
CA THR A 51 -7.55 -12.18 -9.34
C THR A 51 -8.00 -11.41 -8.10
N LEU A 52 -7.11 -10.59 -7.54
CA LEU A 52 -7.29 -9.95 -6.23
C LEU A 52 -7.55 -8.45 -6.34
N TRP A 53 -7.03 -7.80 -7.38
CA TRP A 53 -7.09 -6.35 -7.50
C TRP A 53 -8.51 -5.78 -7.47
N THR A 54 -9.45 -6.46 -8.14
CA THR A 54 -10.86 -6.02 -8.15
C THR A 54 -11.47 -5.99 -6.76
N GLU A 55 -11.15 -6.98 -5.92
CA GLU A 55 -11.66 -7.06 -4.55
C GLU A 55 -11.06 -5.97 -3.66
N VAL A 56 -9.74 -5.78 -3.74
CA VAL A 56 -9.02 -4.72 -3.00
C VAL A 56 -9.51 -3.34 -3.41
N ALA A 57 -9.61 -3.06 -4.71
CA ALA A 57 -10.10 -1.78 -5.23
C ALA A 57 -11.53 -1.51 -4.77
N SER A 58 -12.41 -2.51 -4.82
CA SER A 58 -13.80 -2.37 -4.35
C SER A 58 -13.88 -2.06 -2.86
N ALA A 59 -13.07 -2.74 -2.04
CA ALA A 59 -13.04 -2.51 -0.60
C ALA A 59 -12.55 -1.09 -0.26
N LEU A 60 -11.52 -0.60 -0.94
CA LEU A 60 -11.00 0.76 -0.77
C LEU A 60 -12.02 1.82 -1.20
N LEU A 61 -12.64 1.65 -2.37
CA LEU A 61 -13.66 2.57 -2.87
C LEU A 61 -14.89 2.62 -1.95
N ASN A 62 -15.34 1.47 -1.44
CA ASN A 62 -16.43 1.38 -0.47
C ASN A 62 -16.09 2.07 0.86
N ALA A 63 -14.80 2.11 1.23
CA ALA A 63 -14.31 2.84 2.38
C ALA A 63 -14.10 4.35 2.11
N GLY A 64 -14.41 4.83 0.89
CA GLY A 64 -14.29 6.24 0.50
C GLY A 64 -12.89 6.65 0.04
N VAL A 65 -11.97 5.69 -0.17
CA VAL A 65 -10.62 5.97 -0.67
C VAL A 65 -10.66 6.24 -2.18
N GLN A 66 -10.04 7.33 -2.59
CA GLN A 66 -9.78 7.65 -4.00
C GLN A 66 -8.51 6.94 -4.46
N LEU A 67 -8.58 6.25 -5.59
CA LEU A 67 -7.49 5.47 -6.15
C LEU A 67 -6.82 6.23 -7.29
N ILE A 68 -5.52 6.43 -7.19
CA ILE A 68 -4.70 7.06 -8.22
C ILE A 68 -3.85 5.95 -8.85
N CYS A 69 -4.34 5.35 -9.94
CA CYS A 69 -3.84 4.09 -10.48
C CYS A 69 -2.95 4.28 -11.70
N ASP A 70 -1.93 3.43 -11.84
CA ASP A 70 -1.21 3.30 -13.10
C ASP A 70 -2.09 2.70 -14.21
N GLU A 71 -1.60 2.75 -15.45
CA GLU A 71 -2.36 2.31 -16.63
C GLU A 71 -2.83 0.86 -16.52
N GLU A 72 -1.98 -0.02 -16.00
CA GLU A 72 -2.29 -1.44 -15.83
C GLU A 72 -3.36 -1.69 -14.75
N ALA A 73 -3.20 -1.09 -13.57
CA ALA A 73 -4.18 -1.22 -12.50
C ALA A 73 -5.51 -0.58 -12.88
N LEU A 74 -5.48 0.58 -13.55
CA LEU A 74 -6.68 1.26 -14.04
C LEU A 74 -7.44 0.40 -15.05
N SER A 75 -6.72 -0.19 -16.01
CA SER A 75 -7.32 -1.05 -17.04
C SER A 75 -7.88 -2.36 -16.48
N ALA A 76 -7.36 -2.82 -15.35
CA ALA A 76 -7.83 -4.02 -14.66
C ALA A 76 -9.10 -3.80 -13.83
N ILE A 77 -9.55 -2.55 -13.62
CA ILE A 77 -10.79 -2.26 -12.89
C ILE A 77 -12.01 -2.51 -13.79
N PRO A 78 -12.98 -3.33 -13.35
CA PRO A 78 -14.23 -3.52 -14.08
C PRO A 78 -14.99 -2.23 -14.33
N GLN A 79 -15.54 -2.06 -15.54
CA GLN A 79 -16.31 -0.86 -15.91
C GLN A 79 -17.49 -0.59 -14.98
N SER A 80 -18.09 -1.61 -14.38
CA SER A 80 -19.15 -1.46 -13.38
C SER A 80 -18.69 -0.69 -12.15
N ILE A 81 -17.48 -0.98 -11.64
CA ILE A 81 -16.88 -0.30 -10.49
C ILE A 81 -16.49 1.12 -10.86
N ALA A 82 -15.87 1.31 -12.02
CA ALA A 82 -15.47 2.64 -12.49
C ALA A 82 -16.68 3.57 -12.67
N ARG A 83 -17.79 3.06 -13.22
CA ARG A 83 -19.03 3.83 -13.38
C ARG A 83 -19.72 4.14 -12.05
N ALA A 84 -19.63 3.25 -11.07
CA ALA A 84 -20.15 3.50 -9.73
C ALA A 84 -19.34 4.56 -8.97
N ASN A 85 -18.08 4.80 -9.37
CA ASN A 85 -17.13 5.68 -8.69
C ASN A 85 -16.47 6.69 -9.65
N PRO A 86 -17.25 7.54 -10.35
CA PRO A 86 -16.78 8.31 -11.51
C PRO A 86 -15.68 9.34 -11.20
N ASN A 87 -15.51 9.73 -9.94
CA ASN A 87 -14.51 10.72 -9.50
C ASN A 87 -13.51 10.15 -8.48
N SER A 88 -13.61 8.87 -8.14
CA SER A 88 -12.75 8.25 -7.11
C SER A 88 -11.63 7.40 -7.72
N ILE A 89 -11.49 7.39 -9.04
CA ILE A 89 -10.45 6.63 -9.75
C ILE A 89 -9.82 7.54 -10.81
N THR A 90 -8.52 7.80 -10.68
CA THR A 90 -7.76 8.65 -11.60
C THR A 90 -6.48 7.96 -12.04
N SER A 91 -5.83 8.48 -13.08
CA SER A 91 -4.50 8.00 -13.52
C SER A 91 -3.42 8.56 -12.59
N SER A 92 -2.42 7.75 -12.26
CA SER A 92 -1.20 8.17 -11.57
C SER A 92 -0.17 8.74 -12.55
N ASP A 93 0.68 9.62 -12.03
CA ASP A 93 1.93 10.05 -12.62
C ASP A 93 3.09 9.82 -11.63
N GLU A 94 4.32 10.14 -12.03
CA GLU A 94 5.49 9.94 -11.16
C GLU A 94 5.45 10.80 -9.89
N GLN A 95 4.77 11.96 -9.93
CA GLN A 95 4.63 12.83 -8.76
C GLN A 95 3.66 12.26 -7.73
N SER A 96 2.69 11.46 -8.18
CA SER A 96 1.71 10.77 -7.33
C SER A 96 2.40 9.85 -6.30
N TYR A 97 3.55 9.25 -6.64
CA TYR A 97 4.30 8.38 -5.74
C TYR A 97 5.20 9.13 -4.74
N ARG A 98 5.34 10.45 -4.89
CA ARG A 98 6.14 11.32 -4.01
C ARG A 98 5.29 12.25 -3.17
N THR A 99 3.97 12.19 -3.32
CA THR A 99 3.03 13.09 -2.67
C THR A 99 2.46 12.41 -1.43
N GLU A 100 2.70 13.01 -0.26
CA GLU A 100 1.99 12.63 0.96
C GLU A 100 0.58 13.25 0.88
N HIS A 101 -0.46 12.41 0.83
CA HIS A 101 -1.81 12.91 0.63
C HIS A 101 -2.48 13.32 1.94
N LEU A 102 -2.15 12.66 3.06
CA LEU A 102 -2.76 12.89 4.40
C LEU A 102 -4.30 12.87 4.40
N ASP A 103 -4.87 12.21 3.39
CA ASP A 103 -6.29 12.16 3.05
C ASP A 103 -6.63 10.75 2.55
N LEU A 104 -7.90 10.47 2.27
CA LEU A 104 -8.37 9.21 1.69
C LEU A 104 -8.03 9.12 0.19
N LYS A 105 -6.74 9.22 -0.14
CA LYS A 105 -6.18 9.02 -1.48
C LYS A 105 -5.05 8.01 -1.42
N LEU A 106 -5.02 7.08 -2.36
CA LEU A 106 -4.02 6.02 -2.40
C LEU A 106 -3.48 5.89 -3.82
N SER A 107 -2.17 6.08 -3.98
CA SER A 107 -1.47 5.80 -5.23
C SER A 107 -1.30 4.29 -5.41
N VAL A 108 -1.52 3.79 -6.63
CA VAL A 108 -1.44 2.37 -6.95
C VAL A 108 -0.48 2.17 -8.11
N LYS A 109 0.49 1.29 -7.93
CA LYS A 109 1.49 0.96 -8.95
C LYS A 109 1.61 -0.54 -9.13
N THR A 110 1.59 -0.97 -10.38
CA THR A 110 1.85 -2.34 -10.77
C THR A 110 3.34 -2.59 -10.86
N VAL A 111 3.80 -3.72 -10.33
CA VAL A 111 5.20 -4.16 -10.36
C VAL A 111 5.32 -5.62 -10.80
N ASP A 112 6.46 -5.95 -11.40
CA ASP A 112 6.71 -7.26 -12.02
C ASP A 112 7.45 -8.26 -11.14
N SER A 113 7.99 -7.81 -10.00
CA SER A 113 8.73 -8.67 -9.09
C SER A 113 8.88 -8.04 -7.72
N LEU A 114 9.25 -8.87 -6.73
CA LEU A 114 9.65 -8.40 -5.41
C LEU A 114 10.85 -7.44 -5.47
N ASP A 115 11.82 -7.68 -6.36
CA ASP A 115 12.98 -6.78 -6.49
C ASP A 115 12.57 -5.41 -7.05
N ALA A 116 11.62 -5.37 -7.99
CA ALA A 116 11.06 -4.11 -8.48
C ALA A 116 10.28 -3.36 -7.39
N ALA A 117 9.54 -4.08 -6.53
CA ALA A 117 8.86 -3.50 -5.39
C ALA A 117 9.85 -2.88 -4.40
N ILE A 118 10.88 -3.62 -4.01
CA ILE A 118 11.95 -3.13 -3.11
C ILE A 118 12.63 -1.89 -3.70
N HIS A 119 12.97 -1.93 -4.98
CA HIS A 119 13.59 -0.79 -5.66
C HIS A 119 12.70 0.45 -5.65
N HIS A 120 11.40 0.29 -5.92
CA HIS A 120 10.44 1.38 -5.87
C HIS A 120 10.36 2.00 -4.47
N ILE A 121 10.22 1.16 -3.44
CA ILE A 121 10.12 1.59 -2.04
C ILE A 121 11.38 2.35 -1.65
N ASN A 122 12.58 1.81 -1.89
CA ASN A 122 13.83 2.50 -1.55
C ASN A 122 14.04 3.82 -2.31
N THR A 123 13.31 4.04 -3.41
CA THR A 123 13.39 5.27 -4.22
C THR A 123 12.36 6.33 -3.79
N HIS A 124 11.20 5.91 -3.28
CA HIS A 124 10.03 6.78 -3.05
C HIS A 124 9.56 6.83 -1.60
N SER A 125 9.97 5.87 -0.76
CA SER A 125 9.65 5.85 0.66
C SER A 125 10.36 6.98 1.40
N SER A 126 9.73 7.43 2.47
CA SER A 126 10.38 8.28 3.47
C SER A 126 11.20 7.46 4.48
N HIS A 127 11.35 6.16 4.22
CA HIS A 127 12.04 5.20 5.08
C HIS A 127 11.38 5.04 6.46
N HIS A 128 10.07 5.31 6.56
CA HIS A 128 9.31 5.21 7.80
C HIS A 128 8.85 3.76 8.06
N THR A 129 7.78 3.33 7.38
CA THR A 129 7.19 2.00 7.57
C THR A 129 6.70 1.43 6.26
N ASP A 130 7.14 0.23 5.91
CA ASP A 130 6.69 -0.46 4.70
C ASP A 130 6.33 -1.92 5.01
N THR A 131 5.35 -2.48 4.29
CA THR A 131 4.86 -3.83 4.57
C THR A 131 4.65 -4.65 3.30
N ILE A 132 4.87 -5.96 3.40
CA ILE A 132 4.59 -6.94 2.35
C ILE A 132 3.47 -7.88 2.80
N VAL A 133 2.56 -8.23 1.89
CA VAL A 133 1.60 -9.31 2.06
C VAL A 133 2.02 -10.48 1.17
N THR A 134 2.34 -11.61 1.78
CA THR A 134 2.84 -12.83 1.12
C THR A 134 2.62 -14.06 2.01
N GLU A 135 2.45 -15.24 1.42
CA GLU A 135 2.44 -16.51 2.15
C GLU A 135 3.83 -17.16 2.21
N SER A 136 4.80 -16.64 1.45
CA SER A 136 6.19 -17.09 1.40
C SER A 136 7.03 -16.41 2.48
N GLU A 137 7.52 -17.21 3.44
CA GLU A 137 8.46 -16.73 4.46
C GLU A 137 9.77 -16.23 3.83
N ALA A 138 10.23 -16.88 2.76
CA ALA A 138 11.46 -16.50 2.06
C ALA A 138 11.34 -15.12 1.42
N ASP A 139 10.20 -14.83 0.78
CA ASP A 139 9.95 -13.54 0.12
C ASP A 139 9.70 -12.43 1.15
N GLY A 140 8.98 -12.72 2.24
CA GLY A 140 8.87 -11.80 3.38
C GLY A 140 10.22 -11.45 3.98
N SER A 141 11.09 -12.46 4.19
CA SER A 141 12.44 -12.26 4.70
C SER A 141 13.33 -11.48 3.72
N LYS A 142 13.20 -11.72 2.41
CA LYS A 142 13.90 -10.97 1.36
C LYS A 142 13.46 -9.51 1.33
N PHE A 143 12.16 -9.23 1.44
CA PHE A 143 11.62 -7.88 1.54
C PHE A 143 12.19 -7.12 2.74
N CYS A 144 12.09 -7.68 3.95
CA CYS A 144 12.59 -7.05 5.17
C CYS A 144 14.10 -6.75 5.15
N ARG A 145 14.88 -7.56 4.43
CA ARG A 145 16.33 -7.31 4.24
C ARG A 145 16.64 -6.32 3.13
N GLY A 146 15.75 -6.16 2.15
CA GLY A 146 15.98 -5.35 0.96
C GLY A 146 15.45 -3.93 1.09
N VAL A 147 14.41 -3.71 1.89
CA VAL A 147 13.81 -2.39 2.14
C VAL A 147 14.56 -1.66 3.23
N ASP A 148 14.99 -0.43 2.93
CA ASP A 148 15.78 0.42 3.83
C ASP A 148 14.87 1.32 4.69
N SER A 149 13.92 0.75 5.43
CA SER A 149 12.97 1.52 6.24
C SER A 149 13.13 1.24 7.72
N ALA A 150 12.79 2.21 8.57
CA ALA A 150 12.87 2.09 10.02
C ALA A 150 12.01 0.93 10.56
N GLY A 151 10.86 0.68 9.92
CA GLY A 151 10.03 -0.49 10.14
C GLY A 151 9.72 -1.24 8.84
N THR A 152 9.97 -2.54 8.83
CA THR A 152 9.43 -3.44 7.79
C THR A 152 8.53 -4.48 8.42
N PHE A 153 7.38 -4.74 7.79
CA PHE A 153 6.41 -5.70 8.28
C PHE A 153 6.05 -6.75 7.22
N VAL A 154 5.58 -7.90 7.70
CA VAL A 154 5.05 -8.99 6.87
C VAL A 154 3.64 -9.31 7.35
N ASN A 155 2.66 -9.27 6.46
CA ASN A 155 1.25 -9.55 6.72
C ASN A 155 0.62 -8.73 7.86
N ALA A 156 1.17 -7.55 8.14
CA ALA A 156 0.69 -6.64 9.16
C ALA A 156 0.54 -5.22 8.60
N SER A 157 -0.43 -4.50 9.14
CA SER A 157 -0.70 -3.10 8.78
C SER A 157 0.47 -2.20 9.14
N THR A 158 0.75 -1.18 8.33
CA THR A 158 1.76 -0.16 8.64
C THR A 158 1.43 0.60 9.92
N ARG A 159 0.14 0.62 10.31
CA ARG A 159 -0.36 1.20 11.57
C ARG A 159 0.07 0.44 12.83
N PHE A 160 0.68 -0.74 12.69
CA PHE A 160 1.38 -1.36 13.83
C PHE A 160 2.61 -0.56 14.26
N ALA A 161 3.16 0.30 13.40
CA ALA A 161 4.24 1.21 13.75
C ALA A 161 3.74 2.36 14.62
N ASP A 162 3.32 2.05 15.84
CA ASP A 162 2.92 2.98 16.89
C ASP A 162 3.65 2.57 18.18
N GLY A 163 4.35 3.52 18.82
CA GLY A 163 5.12 3.29 20.06
C GLY A 163 4.31 2.64 21.18
N PHE A 164 2.97 2.84 21.18
CA PHE A 164 2.06 2.19 22.11
C PHE A 164 1.88 0.69 21.78
N ARG A 165 1.82 0.34 20.49
CA ARG A 165 1.64 -1.04 20.00
C ARG A 165 2.93 -1.86 20.02
N TYR A 166 4.10 -1.22 19.94
CA TYR A 166 5.40 -1.87 20.17
C TYR A 166 5.67 -2.24 21.64
N GLY A 167 4.79 -1.84 22.58
CA GLY A 167 5.00 -2.06 24.01
C GLY A 167 5.98 -1.08 24.67
N SER A 168 6.39 -0.03 23.94
CA SER A 168 7.29 1.04 24.42
C SER A 168 6.53 2.24 24.98
N GLY A 169 5.23 2.10 25.25
CA GLY A 169 4.44 3.11 25.96
C GLY A 169 5.10 3.42 27.29
N GLN A 170 5.74 4.58 27.39
CA GLN A 170 6.31 5.07 28.64
C GLN A 170 5.18 5.11 29.68
N ARG A 171 5.42 4.42 30.80
CA ARG A 171 4.71 4.69 32.05
C ARG A 171 4.99 6.11 32.52
#